data_AF-A0A2J6T7Q2-F1
#
_entry.id   AF-A0A2J6T7Q2-F1
#
_cell.length_a   1.000
_cell.length_b   1.000
_cell.length_c   1.000
_cell.angle_alpha   90.00
_cell.angle_beta   90.00
_cell.angle_gamma   90.00
#
_symmetry.space_group_name_H-M   'P 1'
#
loop_
_entity.id
_entity.type
_entity.pdbx_description
1 polymer ?
#
loop_
_entity_poly.entity_id
_entity_poly.type
_entity_poly.pdbx_seq_one_letter_code
_entity_poly.pdbx_strand_id
1 'polypeptide(L)' 'MPPLRTPLRSISGNRSKGSEISHYMRGQVMGKASEGAKLVAIAKALKLDRSTVNYTL' A
#
# COMPACT_ATOMS: atom_id res chain seq x y z
N MET A 1 -22.15 14.32 -35.72
CA MET A 1 -20.73 14.19 -35.31
C MET A 1 -20.71 13.46 -33.97
N PRO A 2 -19.98 12.34 -33.81
CA PRO A 2 -19.91 11.68 -32.51
C PRO A 2 -19.23 12.59 -31.48
N PRO A 3 -19.67 12.59 -30.21
CA PRO A 3 -19.08 13.45 -29.19
C PRO A 3 -17.64 13.04 -28.91
N LEU A 4 -16.75 14.03 -28.78
CA LEU A 4 -15.35 13.84 -28.42
C LEU A 4 -15.30 13.22 -27.01
N ARG A 5 -14.80 11.99 -26.89
CA ARG A 5 -14.62 11.35 -25.58
C ARG A 5 -13.47 12.03 -24.85
N THR A 6 -13.72 12.53 -23.65
CA THR A 6 -12.66 13.03 -22.76
C THR A 6 -11.64 11.91 -22.55
N PRO A 7 -10.34 12.12 -22.81
CA PRO A 7 -9.34 11.10 -22.56
C PRO A 7 -9.36 10.72 -21.08
N LEU A 8 -9.16 9.43 -20.78
CA LEU A 8 -8.97 8.97 -19.41
C LEU A 8 -7.83 9.79 -18.81
N ARG A 9 -8.11 10.51 -17.72
CA ARG A 9 -7.12 11.29 -17.00
C ARG A 9 -5.92 10.37 -16.73
N SER A 10 -4.69 10.88 -16.91
CA SER A 10 -3.49 10.23 -16.40
C SER A 10 -3.78 9.82 -14.96
N ILE A 11 -3.56 8.54 -14.61
CA ILE A 11 -3.76 7.99 -13.26
C ILE A 11 -3.11 8.99 -12.30
N SER A 12 -3.95 9.80 -11.65
CA SER A 12 -3.47 10.98 -10.92
C SER A 12 -2.52 10.50 -9.84
N GLY A 13 -1.44 11.23 -9.61
CA GLY A 13 -0.45 10.99 -8.55
C GLY A 13 -1.02 10.96 -7.12
N ASN A 14 -2.35 11.01 -6.94
CA ASN A 14 -3.06 10.79 -5.69
C ASN A 14 -3.30 9.29 -5.44
N ARG A 15 -2.29 8.45 -5.60
CA ARG A 15 -2.36 7.10 -5.03
C ARG A 15 -2.41 7.26 -3.51
N SER A 16 -3.38 6.63 -2.85
CA SER A 16 -3.48 6.62 -1.40
C SER A 16 -2.16 6.14 -0.79
N LYS A 17 -1.68 6.82 0.26
CA LYS A 17 -0.53 6.38 1.07
C LYS A 17 -0.74 4.90 1.43
N GLY A 18 0.22 4.05 1.05
CA GLY A 18 0.09 2.58 1.13
C GLY A 18 0.00 1.86 -0.22
N SER A 19 -0.06 2.60 -1.34
CA SER A 19 0.09 2.06 -2.70
C SER A 19 1.56 1.76 -3.09
N GLU A 20 2.51 1.99 -2.18
CA GLU A 20 3.96 1.84 -2.40
C GLU A 20 4.42 0.38 -2.22
N ILE A 21 3.70 -0.40 -1.44
CA ILE A 21 4.10 -1.77 -1.11
C ILE A 21 3.66 -2.74 -2.19
N SER A 22 4.64 -3.45 -2.77
CA SER A 22 4.40 -4.60 -3.63
C SER A 22 3.56 -5.65 -2.91
N HIS A 23 2.78 -6.41 -3.68
CA HIS A 23 1.97 -7.54 -3.17
C HIS A 23 2.81 -8.50 -2.30
N TYR A 24 4.07 -8.70 -2.66
CA TYR A 24 5.00 -9.50 -1.87
C TYR A 24 5.27 -8.92 -0.48
N MET A 25 5.51 -7.61 -0.38
CA MET A 25 5.72 -6.94 0.90
C MET A 25 4.44 -6.95 1.76
N ARG A 26 3.28 -6.86 1.11
CA ARG A 26 1.98 -6.99 1.77
C ARG A 26 1.82 -8.38 2.42
N GLY A 27 2.22 -9.43 1.71
CA GLY A 27 2.27 -10.79 2.22
C GLY A 27 3.22 -10.94 3.42
N GLN A 28 4.39 -10.29 3.38
CA GLN A 28 5.32 -10.29 4.52
C GLN A 28 4.77 -9.57 5.75
N VAL A 29 4.07 -8.43 5.58
CA VAL A 29 3.39 -7.73 6.69
C VAL A 29 2.36 -8.66 7.34
N MET A 30 1.52 -9.31 6.53
CA MET A 30 0.50 -10.25 6.99
C MET A 30 1.09 -11.45 7.72
N GLY A 31 2.16 -12.06 7.18
CA GLY A 31 2.84 -13.19 7.82
C GLY A 31 3.38 -12.83 9.20
N LYS A 32 4.11 -11.71 9.31
CA LYS A 32 4.65 -11.26 10.60
C LYS A 32 3.58 -10.85 11.61
N ALA A 33 2.45 -10.31 11.13
CA ALA A 33 1.34 -10.01 12.01
C ALA A 33 0.64 -11.27 12.53
N SER A 34 0.52 -12.31 11.69
CA SER A 34 0.00 -13.62 12.11
C SER A 34 0.90 -14.31 13.14
N GLU A 35 2.21 -14.04 13.11
CA GLU A 35 3.17 -14.49 14.13
C GLU A 35 3.05 -13.70 15.45
N GLY A 36 2.20 -12.67 15.51
CA GLY A 36 2.01 -11.82 16.69
C GLY A 36 3.06 -10.71 16.83
N ALA A 37 3.84 -10.42 15.80
CA ALA A 37 4.82 -9.34 15.86
C ALA A 37 4.14 -7.98 16.03
N LYS A 38 4.67 -7.12 16.91
CA LYS A 38 4.17 -5.76 17.09
C LYS A 38 4.30 -4.96 15.80
N LEU A 39 3.28 -4.19 15.45
CA LEU A 39 3.23 -3.34 14.24
C LEU A 39 4.48 -2.46 14.07
N VAL A 40 5.01 -1.92 15.16
CA VAL A 40 6.22 -1.09 15.18
C VAL A 40 7.47 -1.90 14.78
N ALA A 41 7.54 -3.17 15.18
CA ALA A 41 8.63 -4.06 14.81
C ALA A 41 8.53 -4.46 13.32
N ILE A 42 7.32 -4.69 12.81
CA ILE A 42 7.07 -4.97 11.38
C ILE A 42 7.49 -3.77 10.52
N ALA A 43 7.07 -2.56 10.92
CA ALA A 43 7.45 -1.31 10.25
C ALA A 43 8.97 -1.12 10.20
N LYS A 44 9.67 -1.33 11.32
CA LYS A 44 11.14 -1.27 11.38
C LYS A 44 11.81 -2.33 10.50
N ALA A 45 11.33 -3.56 10.54
CA ALA A 45 11.92 -4.68 9.80
C ALA A 45 11.77 -4.52 8.28
N LEU A 46 10.64 -3.98 7.82
CA LEU A 46 10.33 -3.81 6.39
C LEU A 46 10.65 -2.40 5.88
N LYS A 47 11.18 -1.51 6.75
CA LYS A 47 11.42 -0.08 6.47
C LYS A 47 10.17 0.62 5.89
N LEU A 48 9.01 0.30 6.46
CA LEU A 48 7.73 0.86 6.07
C LEU A 48 7.28 1.90 7.10
N ASP A 49 6.51 2.88 6.62
CA ASP A 49 5.81 3.79 7.53
C ASP A 49 4.78 3.00 8.36
N ARG A 50 4.59 3.43 9.61
CA ARG A 50 3.63 2.80 10.52
C ARG A 50 2.20 2.91 9.99
N SER A 51 1.86 4.00 9.31
CA SER A 51 0.55 4.17 8.67
C SER A 51 0.32 3.15 7.56
N THR A 52 1.36 2.83 6.79
CA THR A 52 1.32 1.79 5.76
C THR A 52 1.05 0.41 6.36
N VAL A 53 1.76 0.03 7.43
CA VAL A 53 1.53 -1.25 8.12
C VAL A 53 0.11 -1.31 8.71
N ASN A 54 -0.35 -0.22 9.33
CA ASN A 54 -1.68 -0.14 9.95
C ASN A 54 -2.83 -0.13 8.94
N TYR A 55 -2.61 0.37 7.73
CA TYR A 55 -3.57 0.29 6.64
C TYR A 55 -3.62 -1.10 6.00
N THR A 56 -2.54 -1.86 6.15
CA THR A 56 -2.41 -3.18 5.51
C THR A 56 -3.13 -4.26 6.30
N LEU A 57 -3.14 -4.15 7.63
CA LEU A 57 -3.74 -5.10 8.58
C LEU A 57 -5.19 -4.76 8.88
#